data_AF-A0A317Z4L4-F1
#
_entry.id   AF-A0A317Z4L4-F1
#
_cell.length_a   1.000
_cell.length_b   1.000
_cell.length_c   1.000
_cell.angle_alpha   90.00
_cell.angle_beta   90.00
_cell.angle_gamma   90.00
#
_symmetry.space_group_name_H-M   'P 1'
#
loop_
_entity.id
_entity.type
_entity.pdbx_description
1 polymer ?
#
loop_
_entity_poly.entity_id
_entity_poly.type
_entity_poly.pdbx_seq_one_letter_code
_entity_poly.pdbx_strand_id
1 'polypeptide(L)'
;MKKSFLKFSSTFLLLTTIGMTGTNAANVWGAEEGTKVIVEDTKMDTIGKRTAIFEGPKGLPCTSTMLTSNFGITAAHCGNGFQEGSVGTVYPAQSGLSTPFGSMSIT
;
A
#
# COMPACT_ATOMS: atom_id res chain seq x y z
N MET A 1 -37.71 48.99 -35.25
CA MET A 1 -37.54 48.21 -34.00
C MET A 1 -36.26 47.40 -34.08
N LYS A 2 -35.23 47.74 -33.28
CA LYS A 2 -33.96 47.00 -33.22
C LYS A 2 -34.18 45.70 -32.44
N LYS A 3 -33.99 44.54 -33.08
CA LYS A 3 -33.97 43.24 -32.39
C LYS A 3 -32.59 43.07 -31.73
N SER A 4 -32.56 43.11 -30.40
CA SER A 4 -31.36 42.79 -29.63
C SER A 4 -31.12 41.29 -29.70
N PHE A 5 -30.06 40.87 -30.40
CA PHE A 5 -29.55 39.51 -30.29
C PHE A 5 -28.95 39.35 -28.89
N LEU A 6 -29.62 38.59 -28.02
CA LEU A 6 -29.04 38.15 -26.76
C LEU A 6 -27.77 37.35 -27.08
N LYS A 7 -26.62 37.93 -26.76
CA LYS A 7 -25.33 37.22 -26.73
C LYS A 7 -25.44 36.12 -25.69
N PHE A 8 -25.65 34.87 -26.12
CA PHE A 8 -25.44 33.71 -25.27
C PHE A 8 -23.96 33.69 -24.88
N SER A 9 -23.72 34.15 -23.66
CA SER A 9 -22.39 34.36 -23.11
C SER A 9 -21.63 33.04 -23.08
N SER A 10 -20.42 33.06 -23.66
CA SER A 10 -19.42 31.98 -23.70
C SER A 10 -19.24 31.24 -22.36
N THR A 11 -19.59 31.89 -21.24
CA THR A 11 -19.61 31.34 -19.88
C THR A 11 -20.50 30.10 -19.72
N PHE A 12 -21.60 29.96 -20.49
CA PHE A 12 -22.49 28.80 -20.37
C PHE A 12 -21.88 27.52 -20.99
N LEU A 13 -20.98 27.68 -21.96
CA LEU A 13 -20.27 26.55 -22.59
C LEU A 13 -19.11 26.04 -21.72
N LEU A 14 -18.54 26.88 -20.87
CA LEU A 14 -17.48 26.47 -19.93
C LEU A 14 -18.05 25.61 -18.79
N LEU A 15 -19.27 25.91 -18.32
CA LEU A 15 -19.87 25.20 -17.19
C LEU A 15 -20.26 23.76 -17.53
N THR A 16 -20.56 23.44 -18.79
CA THR A 16 -20.85 22.07 -19.24
C THR A 16 -19.58 21.20 -19.33
N THR A 17 -18.41 21.79 -19.57
CA THR A 17 -17.14 21.04 -19.62
C THR A 17 -16.63 20.61 -18.24
N ILE A 18 -16.98 21.35 -17.18
CA ILE A 18 -16.58 21.03 -15.80
C ILE A 18 -17.40 19.86 -15.24
N GLY A 19 -18.62 19.63 -15.75
CA GLY A 19 -19.49 18.53 -15.31
C GLY A 19 -19.07 17.13 -15.79
N MET A 20 -18.13 17.01 -16.73
CA MET A 20 -17.74 15.72 -17.35
C MET A 20 -16.36 15.20 -16.91
N THR A 21 -15.66 15.87 -15.98
CA THR A 21 -14.40 15.38 -15.41
C THR A 21 -14.55 14.79 -14.01
N GLY A 22 -15.77 14.35 -13.67
CA GLY A 22 -16.02 13.42 -12.57
C GLY A 22 -15.31 12.11 -12.88
N THR A 23 -14.02 12.08 -12.54
CA THR A 23 -13.16 10.91 -12.63
C THR A 23 -13.89 9.73 -12.02
N ASN A 24 -14.17 8.74 -12.85
CA ASN A 24 -14.51 7.40 -12.40
C ASN A 24 -13.27 6.85 -11.68
N ALA A 25 -13.06 7.27 -10.44
CA ALA A 25 -12.34 6.45 -9.48
C ALA A 25 -13.27 5.30 -9.14
N ALA A 26 -13.48 4.40 -10.11
CA ALA A 26 -13.87 3.05 -9.78
C ALA A 26 -12.67 2.49 -9.02
N ASN A 27 -12.74 2.54 -7.69
CA ASN A 27 -12.06 1.57 -6.87
C ASN A 27 -12.49 0.20 -7.42
N VAL A 28 -11.66 -0.36 -8.30
CA VAL A 28 -11.74 -1.74 -8.71
C VAL A 28 -11.32 -2.52 -7.47
N TRP A 29 -12.30 -2.83 -6.64
CA TRP A 29 -12.17 -3.94 -5.71
C TRP A 29 -12.09 -5.15 -6.62
N GLY A 30 -10.87 -5.57 -6.96
CA GLY A 30 -10.67 -6.82 -7.67
C GLY A 30 -11.41 -7.87 -6.88
N ALA A 31 -12.37 -8.54 -7.50
CA ALA A 31 -13.04 -9.67 -6.88
C ALA A 31 -11.93 -10.63 -6.46
N GLU A 32 -11.75 -10.84 -5.15
CA GLU A 32 -10.81 -11.83 -4.66
C GLU A 32 -11.40 -13.20 -5.03
N GLU A 33 -11.07 -13.71 -6.21
CA GLU A 33 -11.36 -15.09 -6.57
C GLU A 33 -10.47 -16.00 -5.71
N GLY A 34 -11.04 -16.53 -4.63
CA GLY A 34 -10.38 -17.50 -3.76
C GLY A 34 -11.01 -17.59 -2.36
N THR A 35 -10.92 -18.77 -1.74
CA THR A 35 -11.27 -18.98 -0.32
C THR A 35 -10.04 -18.64 0.53
N LYS A 36 -9.79 -17.35 0.80
CA LYS A 36 -8.73 -16.97 1.75
C LYS A 36 -9.23 -17.22 3.17
N VAL A 37 -8.47 -17.99 3.95
CA VAL A 37 -8.73 -18.19 5.38
C VAL A 37 -7.81 -17.24 6.14
N ILE A 38 -8.35 -16.55 7.15
CA ILE A 38 -7.53 -15.69 8.03
C ILE A 38 -6.58 -16.57 8.83
N VAL A 39 -5.29 -16.19 8.80
CA VAL A 39 -4.28 -16.76 9.69
C VAL A 39 -4.31 -15.96 10.98
N GLU A 40 -4.94 -16.54 12.01
CA GLU A 40 -5.07 -15.92 13.34
C GLU A 40 -3.72 -15.87 14.10
N ASP A 41 -2.86 -16.86 13.87
CA ASP A 41 -1.53 -16.94 14.48
C ASP A 41 -0.46 -17.38 13.46
N THR A 42 0.38 -16.42 13.07
CA THR A 42 1.47 -16.64 12.12
C THR A 42 2.57 -17.55 12.68
N LYS A 43 2.68 -17.77 14.00
CA LYS A 43 3.66 -18.69 14.58
C LYS A 43 3.31 -20.15 14.27
N MET A 44 2.02 -20.47 14.27
CA MET A 44 1.51 -21.83 14.12
C MET A 44 1.33 -22.21 12.64
N ASP A 45 1.18 -21.22 11.76
CA ASP A 45 1.05 -21.44 10.33
C ASP A 45 2.40 -21.76 9.65
N THR A 46 2.42 -22.78 8.80
CA THR A 46 3.67 -23.25 8.15
C THR A 46 4.23 -22.22 7.18
N ILE A 47 3.36 -21.41 6.55
CA ILE A 47 3.74 -20.37 5.59
C ILE A 47 3.90 -19.03 6.31
N GLY A 48 2.94 -18.69 7.17
CA GLY A 48 2.87 -17.48 7.98
C GLY A 48 4.09 -17.29 8.88
N LYS A 49 4.72 -18.37 9.37
CA LYS A 49 5.94 -18.24 10.18
C LYS A 49 7.14 -17.67 9.41
N ARG A 50 7.06 -17.63 8.07
CA ARG A 50 8.06 -17.00 7.20
C ARG A 50 7.75 -15.55 6.90
N THR A 51 6.59 -15.03 7.29
CA THR A 51 6.27 -13.62 7.08
C THR A 51 6.75 -12.78 8.26
N ALA A 52 7.18 -11.58 7.95
CA ALA A 52 7.62 -10.59 8.93
C ALA A 52 7.12 -9.22 8.50
N ILE A 53 6.95 -8.33 9.47
CA ILE A 53 6.80 -6.91 9.19
C ILE A 53 8.20 -6.31 9.04
N PHE A 54 8.40 -5.51 8.00
CA PHE A 54 9.59 -4.70 7.80
C PHE A 54 9.20 -3.23 7.91
N GLU A 55 9.77 -2.54 8.89
CA GLU A 55 9.66 -1.10 9.04
C GLU A 55 10.90 -0.44 8.45
N GLY A 56 10.74 0.09 7.24
CA GLY A 56 11.78 0.87 6.57
C GLY A 56 11.86 2.31 7.09
N PRO A 57 12.80 3.13 6.60
CA PRO A 57 13.05 4.49 7.09
C PRO A 57 11.90 5.47 6.84
N LYS A 58 10.94 5.11 5.98
CA LYS A 58 9.72 5.89 5.75
C LYS A 58 8.65 5.67 6.85
N GLY A 59 8.88 4.74 7.78
CA GLY A 59 7.96 4.43 8.88
C GLY A 59 6.67 3.72 8.46
N LEU A 60 6.54 3.31 7.20
CA LEU A 60 5.40 2.54 6.71
C LEU A 60 5.75 1.03 6.76
N PRO A 61 4.88 0.19 7.35
CA PRO A 61 5.13 -1.23 7.44
C PRO A 61 4.99 -1.88 6.07
N CYS A 62 5.94 -2.74 5.74
CA CYS A 62 5.90 -3.60 4.58
C CYS A 62 5.96 -5.07 4.98
N THR A 63 5.55 -5.95 4.09
CA THR A 63 5.78 -7.38 4.26
C THR A 63 7.19 -7.74 3.86
N SER A 64 7.84 -8.57 4.66
CA SER A 64 9.07 -9.27 4.33
C SER A 64 8.83 -10.78 4.40
N THR A 65 9.43 -11.52 3.47
CA THR A 65 9.46 -12.98 3.49
C THR A 65 10.85 -13.44 3.93
N MET A 66 10.92 -14.09 5.08
CA MET A 66 12.13 -14.67 5.64
C MET A 66 12.45 -15.99 4.94
N LEU A 67 13.65 -16.07 4.35
CA LEU A 67 14.16 -17.30 3.74
C LEU A 67 15.01 -18.12 4.72
N THR A 68 15.69 -17.42 5.64
CA THR A 68 16.39 -18.01 6.79
C THR A 68 16.09 -17.19 8.04
N SER A 69 16.68 -17.55 9.19
CA SER A 69 16.52 -16.76 10.41
C SER A 69 17.08 -15.33 10.28
N ASN A 70 18.04 -15.10 9.38
CA ASN A 70 18.79 -13.85 9.28
C ASN A 70 18.77 -13.24 7.87
N PHE A 71 17.98 -13.81 6.95
CA PHE A 71 17.89 -13.32 5.57
C PHE A 71 16.43 -13.36 5.11
N GLY A 72 15.99 -12.26 4.52
CA GLY A 72 14.65 -12.10 3.98
C GLY A 72 14.61 -11.16 2.80
N ILE A 73 13.47 -11.13 2.13
CA ILE A 73 13.21 -10.29 0.96
C ILE A 73 11.97 -9.44 1.20
N THR A 74 12.04 -8.16 0.81
CA THR A 74 10.89 -7.25 0.80
C THR A 74 10.85 -6.48 -0.52
N ALA A 75 9.79 -5.73 -0.76
CA ALA A 75 9.69 -4.93 -1.96
C ALA A 75 10.72 -3.80 -1.94
N ALA A 76 11.38 -3.55 -3.08
CA ALA A 76 12.45 -2.55 -3.18
C ALA A 76 12.01 -1.13 -2.75
N HIS A 77 10.74 -0.78 -2.97
CA HIS A 77 10.19 0.54 -2.60
C HIS A 77 9.99 0.74 -1.09
N CYS A 78 10.01 -0.34 -0.31
CA CYS A 78 9.91 -0.33 1.15
C CYS A 78 11.22 0.06 1.81
N GLY A 79 12.35 -0.32 1.21
CA GLY A 79 13.68 0.11 1.63
C GLY A 79 13.99 1.54 1.17
N ASN A 80 15.22 1.98 1.45
CA ASN A 80 15.76 3.24 0.92
C ASN A 80 16.55 3.05 -0.39
N GLY A 81 16.20 2.03 -1.18
CA GLY A 81 17.05 1.53 -2.27
C GLY A 81 18.23 0.67 -1.76
N PHE A 82 19.31 0.59 -2.52
CA PHE A 82 20.53 -0.18 -2.20
C PHE A 82 21.54 0.61 -1.35
N GLN A 83 21.05 1.41 -0.40
CA GLN A 83 21.92 2.24 0.43
C GLN A 83 22.54 1.42 1.58
N GLU A 84 23.79 1.70 1.90
CA GLU A 84 24.50 1.12 3.06
C GLU A 84 24.06 1.78 4.37
N GLY A 85 24.09 1.03 5.47
CA GLY A 85 23.72 1.50 6.81
C GLY A 85 22.35 0.97 7.27
N SER A 86 21.84 1.46 8.40
CA SER A 86 20.57 0.96 8.96
C SER A 86 19.40 1.16 7.97
N VAL A 87 18.97 0.09 7.30
CA VAL A 87 17.92 0.11 6.28
C VAL A 87 16.52 -0.15 6.84
N GLY A 88 16.41 -0.58 8.10
CA GLY A 88 15.13 -0.74 8.79
C GLY A 88 15.15 -1.81 9.87
N THR A 89 13.96 -2.18 10.34
CA THR A 89 13.76 -3.19 11.38
C THR A 89 12.79 -4.25 10.89
N VAL A 90 13.11 -5.53 11.12
CA VAL A 90 12.25 -6.67 10.82
C VAL A 90 11.66 -7.22 12.12
N TYR A 91 10.37 -7.55 12.11
CA TYR A 91 9.61 -8.16 13.21
C TYR A 91 9.02 -9.49 12.75
N PRO A 92 9.72 -10.62 12.99
CA PRO A 92 9.27 -11.93 12.56
C PRO A 92 7.97 -12.35 13.26
N ALA A 93 7.02 -12.89 12.48
CA ALA A 93 5.70 -13.34 12.96
C ALA A 93 4.94 -12.30 13.79
N GLN A 94 5.13 -10.99 13.51
CA GLN A 94 4.33 -9.96 14.15
C GLN A 94 2.85 -10.13 13.76
N SER A 95 1.97 -10.10 14.76
CA SER A 95 0.51 -10.12 14.58
C SER A 95 -0.11 -9.03 15.46
N GLY A 96 -0.69 -8.02 14.83
CA GLY A 96 -1.13 -6.80 15.51
C GLY A 96 0.02 -6.14 16.29
N LEU A 97 -0.16 -6.00 17.60
CA LEU A 97 0.84 -5.45 18.53
C LEU A 97 1.81 -6.51 19.10
N SER A 98 1.61 -7.79 18.79
CA SER A 98 2.44 -8.87 19.33
C SER A 98 3.67 -9.11 18.45
N THR A 99 4.87 -9.07 19.07
CA THR A 99 6.18 -9.34 18.43
C THR A 99 6.86 -10.54 19.09
N PRO A 100 6.35 -11.77 18.88
CA PRO A 100 6.76 -12.95 19.66
C PRO A 100 8.24 -13.35 19.50
N PHE A 101 8.87 -12.96 18.40
CA PHE A 101 10.29 -13.21 18.13
C PHE A 101 11.14 -11.93 18.24
N GLY A 102 10.59 -10.87 18.83
CA GLY A 102 11.27 -9.58 18.95
C GLY A 102 11.46 -8.90 17.60
N SER A 103 12.61 -8.24 17.43
CA SER A 103 12.96 -7.51 16.23
C SER A 103 14.44 -7.66 15.87
N MET A 104 14.76 -7.38 14.61
CA MET A 104 16.11 -7.40 14.06
C MET A 104 16.37 -6.14 13.25
N SER A 105 17.36 -5.34 13.64
CA SER A 105 17.85 -4.23 12.82
C SER A 105 18.61 -4.77 11.61
N ILE A 106 18.36 -4.18 10.45
CA ILE A 106 19.02 -4.53 9.19
C ILE A 106 19.97 -3.38 8.83
N THR A 107 21.23 -3.70 8.52
CA THR A 107 22.33 -2.76 8.25
C THR A 107 23.06 -3.07 6.96
#